data_AF-A0A914LM78-F1
#
_entry.id   AF-A0A914LM78-F1
#
_cell.length_a   1.000
_cell.length_b   1.000
_cell.length_c   1.000
_cell.angle_alpha   90.00
_cell.angle_beta   90.00
_cell.angle_gamma   90.00
#
_symmetry.space_group_name_H-M   'P 1'
#
loop_
_entity.id
_entity.type
_entity.pdbx_description
1 polymer ?
#
loop_
_entity_poly.entity_id
_entity_poly.type
_entity_poly.pdbx_seq_one_letter_code
_entity_poly.pdbx_strand_id
1 'polypeptide(L)'
;MVPDVPKPLVTKFQGFFGFPFVQNETWQHCAGSSSEFRGYTCGLWTTFHALTANIIITHSKNTGIAPNPLGPLKAIQGWVTSFFGCEHCRQHFMKMTTQTFPMSEQRVFRLTDMLMYLWRAHNIDPQFPKYQFPPLFLCPKCHAGGHFSRRQTRNFLLSYYGSVRPYHRAWNAGKQ
;
A
#
# COMPACT_ATOMS: atom_id res chain seq x y z
N MET A 1 -14.63 35.38 -26.71
CA MET A 1 -14.12 35.29 -25.33
C MET A 1 -14.36 33.88 -24.84
N VAL A 2 -13.32 33.10 -24.55
CA VAL A 2 -13.48 31.79 -23.92
C VAL A 2 -13.77 32.04 -22.44
N PRO A 3 -14.85 31.51 -21.85
CA PRO A 3 -15.11 31.67 -20.43
C PRO A 3 -13.93 31.13 -19.63
N ASP A 4 -13.46 31.91 -18.65
CA ASP A 4 -12.40 31.50 -17.74
C ASP A 4 -12.91 30.32 -16.91
N VAL A 5 -12.50 29.09 -17.27
CA VAL A 5 -12.93 27.88 -16.57
C VAL A 5 -12.26 27.88 -15.19
N PRO A 6 -13.03 27.82 -14.08
CA PRO A 6 -12.44 27.81 -12.75
C PRO A 6 -11.45 26.66 -12.62
N LYS A 7 -10.20 26.99 -12.28
CA LYS A 7 -9.16 25.97 -12.05
C LYS A 7 -9.65 24.98 -10.98
N PRO A 8 -9.44 23.67 -11.16
CA PRO A 8 -9.82 22.68 -10.15
C PRO A 8 -9.27 23.03 -8.77
N LEU A 9 -10.05 22.75 -7.72
CA LEU A 9 -9.66 23.04 -6.32
C LEU A 9 -8.25 22.53 -5.98
N VAL A 10 -7.89 21.34 -6.47
CA VAL A 10 -6.56 20.74 -6.29
C VAL A 10 -5.46 21.66 -6.84
N THR A 11 -5.62 22.20 -8.06
CA THR A 11 -4.66 23.12 -8.67
C THR A 11 -4.54 24.41 -7.87
N LYS A 12 -5.66 24.93 -7.32
CA LYS A 12 -5.65 26.11 -6.46
C LYS A 12 -4.86 25.86 -5.17
N PHE A 13 -5.09 24.74 -4.50
CA PHE A 13 -4.37 24.39 -3.28
C PHE A 13 -2.89 24.08 -3.54
N GLN A 14 -2.56 23.37 -4.62
CA GLN A 14 -1.16 23.15 -5.00
C GLN A 14 -0.43 24.47 -5.21
N GLY A 15 -1.04 25.45 -5.87
CA GLY A 15 -0.43 26.78 -6.02
C GLY A 15 -0.17 27.46 -4.68
N PHE A 16 -1.10 27.39 -3.73
CA PHE A 16 -0.93 27.93 -2.38
C PHE A 16 0.23 27.29 -1.61
N PHE A 17 0.45 25.98 -1.78
CA PHE A 17 1.51 25.22 -1.10
C PHE A 17 2.80 25.06 -1.95
N GLY A 18 2.98 25.84 -3.02
CA GLY A 18 4.21 25.80 -3.82
C GLY A 18 4.40 24.52 -4.64
N PHE A 19 3.32 23.93 -5.13
CA PHE A 19 3.29 22.68 -5.91
C PHE A 19 4.08 21.54 -5.24
N PRO A 20 3.63 21.08 -4.05
CA PRO A 20 4.39 20.12 -3.23
C PRO A 20 4.44 18.71 -3.82
N PHE A 21 3.62 18.42 -4.84
CA PHE A 21 3.58 17.13 -5.52
C PHE A 21 4.35 17.22 -6.82
N VAL A 22 5.29 16.29 -7.02
CA VAL A 22 6.10 16.26 -8.22
C VAL A 22 5.24 15.90 -9.42
N GLN A 23 5.45 16.62 -10.53
CA GLN A 23 4.83 16.34 -11.82
C GLN A 23 5.83 15.56 -12.69
N ASN A 24 5.33 14.59 -13.47
CA ASN A 24 6.11 13.79 -14.43
C ASN A 24 7.18 12.86 -13.81
N GLU A 25 6.92 12.30 -12.62
CA GLU A 25 7.82 11.31 -12.03
C GLU A 25 7.75 9.94 -12.71
N THR A 26 8.91 9.27 -12.77
CA THR A 26 9.02 7.90 -13.28
C THR A 26 8.87 6.90 -12.14
N TRP A 27 8.20 5.77 -12.40
CA TRP A 27 8.20 4.65 -11.45
C TRP A 27 9.62 4.13 -11.24
N GLN A 28 10.03 3.96 -9.98
CA GLN A 28 11.34 3.40 -9.59
C GLN A 28 11.19 1.91 -9.30
N HIS A 29 11.09 1.53 -8.01
CA HIS A 29 10.85 0.16 -7.54
C HIS A 29 9.56 -0.47 -8.09
N CYS A 30 8.63 0.35 -8.57
CA CYS A 30 7.38 -0.06 -9.19
C CYS A 30 7.41 0.00 -10.72
N ALA A 31 8.55 0.28 -11.36
CA ALA A 31 8.66 0.23 -12.82
C ALA A 31 8.33 -1.18 -13.32
N GLY A 32 7.45 -1.26 -14.32
CA GLY A 32 7.19 -2.47 -15.09
C GLY A 32 8.19 -2.64 -16.22
N SER A 33 8.19 -3.81 -16.84
CA SER A 33 8.89 -4.06 -18.11
C SER A 33 8.29 -3.28 -19.28
N SER A 34 7.01 -2.93 -19.19
CA SER A 34 6.29 -2.04 -20.11
C SER A 34 5.31 -1.17 -19.30
N SER A 35 4.70 -0.18 -19.96
CA SER A 35 3.76 0.76 -19.34
C SER A 35 2.47 0.11 -18.83
N GLU A 36 2.11 -1.08 -19.34
CA GLU A 36 0.91 -1.80 -18.91
C GLU A 36 1.12 -2.64 -17.63
N PHE A 37 2.38 -2.86 -17.23
CA PHE A 37 2.71 -3.66 -16.05
C PHE A 37 3.14 -2.81 -14.85
N ARG A 38 2.77 -3.25 -13.65
CA ARG A 38 3.16 -2.67 -12.36
C ARG A 38 2.72 -1.19 -12.24
N GLY A 39 3.66 -0.26 -12.10
CA GLY A 39 3.42 1.18 -12.01
C GLY A 39 2.45 1.54 -10.88
N TYR A 40 1.35 2.18 -11.25
CA TYR A 40 0.31 2.67 -10.35
C TYR A 40 -0.17 1.61 -9.35
N THR A 41 -0.44 0.40 -9.83
CA THR A 41 -0.97 -0.68 -8.98
C THR A 41 0.04 -1.14 -7.93
N CYS A 42 1.34 -1.18 -8.29
CA CYS A 42 2.42 -1.46 -7.34
C CYS A 42 2.57 -0.35 -6.30
N GLY A 43 2.50 0.92 -6.73
CA GLY A 43 2.54 2.06 -5.84
C GLY A 43 1.37 2.05 -4.85
N LEU A 44 0.17 1.75 -5.33
CA LEU A 44 -1.04 1.69 -4.52
C LEU A 44 -0.95 0.60 -3.44
N TRP A 45 -0.53 -0.62 -3.79
CA TRP A 45 -0.30 -1.68 -2.80
C TRP A 45 0.75 -1.27 -1.78
N THR A 46 1.85 -0.65 -2.22
CA THR A 46 2.90 -0.14 -1.33
C THR A 46 2.33 0.90 -0.34
N THR A 47 1.49 1.82 -0.81
CA THR A 47 0.82 2.82 0.02
C THR A 47 -0.11 2.18 1.05
N PHE A 48 -0.92 1.18 0.67
CA PHE A 48 -1.81 0.50 1.60
C PHE A 48 -1.06 -0.27 2.68
N HIS A 49 0.03 -0.96 2.32
CA HIS A 49 0.89 -1.63 3.29
C HIS A 49 1.60 -0.63 4.20
N ALA A 50 2.10 0.48 3.66
CA ALA A 50 2.69 1.57 4.45
C ALA A 50 1.69 2.19 5.43
N LEU A 51 0.45 2.42 5.00
CA LEU A 51 -0.62 2.93 5.86
C LEU A 51 -0.85 2.00 7.06
N THR A 52 -1.06 0.71 6.81
CA THR A 52 -1.32 -0.27 7.88
C THR A 52 -0.13 -0.45 8.83
N ALA A 53 1.10 -0.46 8.31
CA ALA A 53 2.31 -0.52 9.13
C ALA A 53 2.48 0.73 10.01
N ASN A 54 2.28 1.93 9.46
CA ASN A 54 2.47 3.19 10.19
C ASN A 54 1.42 3.41 11.27
N ILE A 55 0.20 2.90 11.11
CA ILE A 55 -0.82 2.89 12.18
C ILE A 55 -0.31 2.10 13.39
N ILE A 56 0.28 0.92 13.17
CA ILE A 56 0.85 0.09 14.24
C ILE A 56 2.04 0.80 14.90
N ILE A 57 2.97 1.33 14.09
CA ILE A 57 4.18 2.00 14.59
C ILE A 57 3.82 3.25 15.40
N THR A 58 2.92 4.09 14.89
CA THR A 58 2.50 5.32 15.59
C THR A 58 1.75 4.98 16.88
N HIS A 59 0.86 3.99 16.86
CA HIS A 59 0.16 3.55 18.06
C HIS A 59 1.13 2.95 19.10
N SER A 60 2.19 2.23 18.70
CA SER A 60 3.19 1.74 19.66
C SER A 60 3.99 2.84 20.37
N LYS A 61 4.02 4.06 19.82
CA LYS A 61 4.70 5.23 20.40
C LYS A 61 3.77 6.09 21.26
N ASN A 62 2.45 5.99 21.05
CA ASN A 62 1.44 6.80 21.71
C ASN A 62 0.49 5.90 22.51
N THR A 63 0.38 6.09 23.82
CA THR A 63 -0.46 5.27 24.72
C THR A 63 -1.96 5.61 24.66
N GLY A 64 -2.44 6.18 23.56
CA GLY A 64 -3.85 6.53 23.36
C GLY A 64 -4.73 5.30 23.12
N ILE A 65 -6.05 5.53 22.98
CA ILE A 65 -7.01 4.48 22.64
C ILE A 65 -6.63 3.83 21.31
N ALA A 66 -6.57 2.49 21.28
CA ALA A 66 -6.26 1.75 20.07
C ALA A 66 -7.34 1.97 19.00
N PRO A 67 -6.97 2.30 17.74
CA PRO A 67 -7.95 2.47 16.69
C PRO A 67 -8.61 1.14 16.32
N ASN A 68 -9.80 1.19 15.73
CA ASN A 68 -10.45 0.02 15.17
C ASN A 68 -9.57 -0.59 14.06
N PRO A 69 -9.10 -1.85 14.19
CA PRO A 69 -8.22 -2.47 13.20
C PRO A 69 -8.88 -2.71 11.84
N LEU A 70 -10.22 -2.78 11.78
CA LEU A 70 -10.95 -2.92 10.51
C LEU A 70 -11.08 -1.61 9.73
N GLY A 71 -11.08 -0.45 10.42
CA GLY A 71 -11.34 0.85 9.81
C GLY A 71 -10.46 1.14 8.58
N PRO A 72 -9.12 1.00 8.68
CA PRO A 72 -8.22 1.23 7.55
C PRO A 72 -8.45 0.26 6.38
N LEU A 73 -8.73 -1.01 6.65
CA LEU A 73 -9.00 -1.98 5.59
C LEU A 73 -10.34 -1.71 4.89
N LYS A 74 -11.37 -1.26 5.64
CA LYS A 74 -12.65 -0.84 5.07
C LYS A 74 -12.50 0.43 4.22
N ALA A 75 -11.68 1.37 4.65
CA ALA A 75 -11.33 2.54 3.84
C ALA A 75 -10.63 2.15 2.53
N ILE A 76 -9.67 1.22 2.59
CA ILE A 76 -9.02 0.65 1.39
C ILE A 76 -10.05 -0.03 0.48
N GLN A 77 -10.94 -0.86 1.04
CA GLN A 77 -12.00 -1.53 0.28
C GLN A 77 -12.94 -0.54 -0.42
N GLY A 78 -13.37 0.51 0.29
CA GLY A 78 -14.19 1.59 -0.28
C GLY A 78 -13.46 2.33 -1.40
N TRP A 79 -12.20 2.69 -1.18
CA TRP A 79 -11.39 3.37 -2.21
C TRP A 79 -11.25 2.52 -3.47
N VAL A 80 -10.93 1.22 -3.32
CA VAL A 80 -10.78 0.31 -4.48
C VAL A 80 -12.09 0.21 -5.24
N THR A 81 -13.21 0.05 -4.53
CA THR A 81 -14.53 -0.10 -5.15
C THR A 81 -14.97 1.17 -5.90
N SER A 82 -14.67 2.35 -5.36
CA SER A 82 -15.15 3.62 -5.92
C SER A 82 -14.23 4.24 -6.97
N PHE A 83 -12.91 4.09 -6.84
CA PHE A 83 -11.95 4.89 -7.61
C PHE A 83 -10.95 4.08 -8.44
N PHE A 84 -10.76 2.79 -8.16
CA PHE A 84 -9.78 2.01 -8.91
C PHE A 84 -10.25 1.75 -10.34
N GLY A 85 -9.44 2.09 -11.34
CA GLY A 85 -9.89 2.12 -12.74
C GLY A 85 -10.20 0.75 -13.37
N CYS A 86 -9.57 -0.33 -12.89
CA CYS A 86 -9.77 -1.67 -13.46
C CYS A 86 -11.03 -2.35 -12.90
N GLU A 87 -12.12 -2.39 -13.66
CA GLU A 87 -13.40 -2.97 -13.22
C GLU A 87 -13.28 -4.45 -12.82
N HIS A 88 -12.69 -5.29 -13.68
CA HIS A 88 -12.49 -6.71 -13.36
C HIS A 88 -11.68 -6.89 -12.06
N CYS A 89 -10.65 -6.06 -11.84
CA CYS A 89 -9.85 -6.09 -10.63
C CYS A 89 -10.68 -5.69 -9.39
N ARG A 90 -11.58 -4.70 -9.51
CA ARG A 90 -12.49 -4.30 -8.43
C ARG A 90 -13.41 -5.45 -8.03
N GLN A 91 -14.04 -6.10 -9.01
CA GLN A 91 -14.92 -7.24 -8.77
C GLN A 91 -14.18 -8.40 -8.09
N HIS A 92 -12.98 -8.73 -8.57
CA HIS A 92 -12.14 -9.75 -7.94
C HIS A 92 -11.79 -9.37 -6.49
N PHE A 93 -11.33 -8.14 -6.26
CA PHE A 93 -10.99 -7.65 -4.92
C PHE A 93 -12.20 -7.72 -3.97
N MET A 94 -13.38 -7.35 -4.44
CA MET A 94 -14.62 -7.41 -3.66
C MET A 94 -15.02 -8.85 -3.35
N LYS A 95 -14.99 -9.75 -4.33
CA LYS A 95 -15.24 -11.18 -4.11
C LYS A 95 -14.30 -11.76 -3.07
N MET A 96 -13.00 -11.47 -3.18
CA MET A 96 -12.00 -11.94 -2.21
C MET A 96 -12.29 -11.39 -0.81
N THR A 97 -12.50 -10.07 -0.66
CA THR A 97 -12.65 -9.43 0.66
C THR A 97 -14.01 -9.61 1.33
N THR A 98 -15.03 -10.09 0.60
CA THR A 98 -16.39 -10.32 1.14
C THR A 98 -16.79 -11.79 1.20
N GLN A 99 -16.21 -12.66 0.37
CA GLN A 99 -16.61 -14.07 0.26
C GLN A 99 -15.45 -15.03 0.54
N THR A 100 -14.38 -14.98 -0.25
CA THR A 100 -13.32 -16.01 -0.19
C THR A 100 -12.39 -15.86 1.01
N PHE A 101 -12.04 -14.62 1.35
CA PHE A 101 -11.20 -14.27 2.49
C PHE A 101 -11.81 -13.07 3.22
N PRO A 102 -12.97 -13.26 3.87
CA PRO A 102 -13.79 -12.16 4.34
C PRO A 102 -13.05 -11.35 5.41
N MET A 103 -13.15 -10.03 5.27
CA MET A 103 -12.64 -9.06 6.22
C MET A 103 -13.65 -8.91 7.37
N SER A 104 -13.41 -9.64 8.45
CA SER A 104 -14.29 -9.71 9.63
C SER A 104 -13.54 -9.48 10.94
N GLU A 105 -14.29 -9.21 12.01
CA GLU A 105 -13.74 -8.99 13.36
C GLU A 105 -12.99 -10.21 13.90
N GLN A 106 -13.43 -11.42 13.52
CA GLN A 106 -12.74 -12.67 13.92
C GLN A 106 -11.36 -12.79 13.28
N ARG A 107 -11.18 -12.25 12.07
CA ARG A 107 -9.92 -12.32 11.32
C ARG A 107 -9.01 -11.12 11.59
N VAL A 108 -9.60 -9.97 11.88
CA VAL A 108 -8.91 -8.69 12.10
C VAL A 108 -9.29 -8.17 13.49
N PHE A 109 -8.75 -8.84 14.51
CA PHE A 109 -9.02 -8.50 15.91
C PHE A 109 -8.00 -7.52 16.49
N ARG A 110 -6.72 -7.64 16.11
CA ARG A 110 -5.63 -6.77 16.57
C ARG A 110 -5.11 -5.89 15.44
N LEU A 111 -4.45 -4.78 15.77
CA LEU A 111 -3.78 -3.94 14.77
C LEU A 111 -2.77 -4.73 13.92
N THR A 112 -2.09 -5.72 14.49
CA THR A 112 -1.18 -6.57 13.71
C THR A 112 -1.91 -7.50 12.74
N ASP A 113 -3.17 -7.85 13.02
CA ASP A 113 -3.98 -8.67 12.12
C ASP A 113 -4.39 -7.88 10.89
N MET A 114 -4.60 -6.57 11.02
CA MET A 114 -4.84 -5.66 9.89
C MET A 114 -3.72 -5.74 8.84
N LEU A 115 -2.46 -5.57 9.27
CA LEU A 115 -1.28 -5.67 8.41
C LEU A 115 -1.15 -7.09 7.80
N MET A 116 -1.34 -8.12 8.63
CA MET A 116 -1.22 -9.51 8.18
C MET A 116 -2.35 -9.93 7.23
N TYR A 117 -3.56 -9.40 7.41
CA TYR A 117 -4.70 -9.65 6.52
C TYR A 117 -4.40 -9.11 5.13
N LEU A 118 -3.98 -7.84 5.04
CA LEU A 118 -3.64 -7.22 3.76
C LEU A 118 -2.49 -7.94 3.06
N TRP A 119 -1.48 -8.37 3.81
CA TRP A 119 -0.36 -9.17 3.30
C TRP A 119 -0.81 -10.52 2.74
N ARG A 120 -1.67 -11.25 3.47
CA ARG A 120 -2.23 -12.53 2.99
C ARG A 120 -3.08 -12.32 1.74
N ALA A 121 -3.97 -11.34 1.76
CA ALA A 121 -4.82 -10.99 0.62
C ALA A 121 -4.01 -10.65 -0.64
N HIS A 122 -2.86 -9.99 -0.49
CA HIS A 122 -1.99 -9.63 -1.62
C HIS A 122 -1.15 -10.82 -2.13
N ASN A 123 -0.84 -11.80 -1.27
CA ASN A 123 -0.08 -12.99 -1.65
C ASN A 123 -0.94 -14.14 -2.18
N ILE A 124 -2.22 -14.20 -1.79
CA ILE A 124 -3.17 -15.21 -2.22
C ILE A 124 -3.91 -14.66 -3.44
N ASP A 125 -3.25 -14.71 -4.60
CA ASP A 125 -3.92 -14.56 -5.89
C ASP A 125 -3.68 -15.83 -6.73
N PRO A 126 -4.64 -16.78 -6.72
CA PRO A 126 -4.51 -18.02 -7.49
C PRO A 126 -4.63 -17.79 -9.00
N GLN A 127 -5.19 -16.66 -9.44
CA GLN A 127 -5.35 -16.35 -10.87
C GLN A 127 -4.10 -15.71 -11.45
N PHE A 128 -3.30 -15.02 -10.63
CA PHE A 128 -2.04 -14.40 -11.03
C PHE A 128 -0.92 -14.81 -10.06
N PRO A 129 -0.24 -15.96 -10.29
CA PRO A 129 0.82 -16.44 -9.42
C PRO A 129 1.96 -15.43 -9.34
N LYS A 130 1.98 -14.64 -8.28
CA LYS A 130 3.12 -13.78 -7.94
C LYS A 130 4.07 -14.55 -7.04
N TYR A 131 5.37 -14.26 -7.19
CA TYR A 131 6.36 -14.68 -6.19
C TYR A 131 5.89 -14.25 -4.80
N GLN A 132 5.81 -15.22 -3.89
CA GLN A 132 5.32 -14.98 -2.54
C GLN A 132 6.25 -14.00 -1.82
N PHE A 133 5.71 -12.87 -1.37
CA PHE A 133 6.47 -11.84 -0.67
C PHE A 133 6.41 -12.04 0.85
N PRO A 134 7.52 -11.87 1.60
CA PRO A 134 8.87 -11.65 1.09
C PRO A 134 9.48 -12.92 0.49
N PRO A 135 10.27 -12.81 -0.58
CA PRO A 135 11.07 -13.92 -1.07
C PRO A 135 12.13 -14.34 -0.04
N LEU A 136 12.63 -15.57 -0.16
CA LEU A 136 13.62 -16.16 0.73
C LEU A 136 14.85 -15.26 0.94
N PHE A 137 15.37 -14.64 -0.13
CA PHE A 137 16.55 -13.78 -0.03
C PHE A 137 16.31 -12.48 0.75
N LEU A 138 15.08 -11.96 0.81
CA LEU A 138 14.75 -10.78 1.62
C LEU A 138 14.48 -11.11 3.08
N CYS A 139 13.92 -12.30 3.36
CA CYS A 139 13.67 -12.72 4.72
C CYS A 139 13.74 -14.25 4.87
N PRO A 140 14.93 -14.84 5.02
CA PRO A 140 15.07 -16.28 5.19
C PRO A 140 14.30 -16.80 6.41
N LYS A 141 14.33 -16.03 7.51
CA LYS A 141 13.62 -16.34 8.76
C LYS A 141 12.10 -16.30 8.63
N CYS A 142 11.56 -15.68 7.57
CA CYS A 142 10.13 -15.69 7.31
C CYS A 142 9.65 -17.05 6.79
N HIS A 143 10.52 -17.90 6.24
CA HIS A 143 10.18 -19.19 5.65
C HIS A 143 10.57 -20.35 6.59
N ALA A 144 9.83 -20.50 7.68
CA ALA A 144 10.10 -21.56 8.66
C ALA A 144 9.38 -22.86 8.25
N GLY A 145 10.14 -23.90 7.92
CA GLY A 145 9.59 -25.24 7.64
C GLY A 145 8.67 -25.30 6.41
N GLY A 146 9.00 -24.55 5.36
CA GLY A 146 8.19 -24.51 4.12
C GLY A 146 6.96 -23.59 4.18
N HIS A 147 6.72 -22.92 5.30
CA HIS A 147 5.60 -21.98 5.49
C HIS A 147 6.06 -20.62 6.02
N PHE A 148 5.20 -19.61 5.86
CA PHE A 148 5.48 -18.29 6.42
C PHE A 148 5.30 -18.25 7.94
N SER A 149 6.39 -17.93 8.66
CA SER A 149 6.37 -17.65 10.09
C SER A 149 5.64 -16.33 10.36
N ARG A 150 4.43 -16.40 10.95
CA ARG A 150 3.60 -15.22 11.23
C ARG A 150 4.37 -14.12 11.99
N ARG A 151 5.19 -14.49 12.98
CA ARG A 151 5.96 -13.53 13.79
C ARG A 151 7.05 -12.85 12.96
N GLN A 152 7.84 -13.63 12.23
CA GLN A 152 8.97 -13.11 11.47
C GLN A 152 8.49 -12.28 10.29
N THR A 153 7.45 -12.74 9.59
CA THR A 153 6.80 -11.99 8.51
C THR A 153 6.24 -10.66 9.01
N ARG A 154 5.50 -10.63 10.12
CA ARG A 154 4.99 -9.38 10.70
C ARG A 154 6.11 -8.39 11.00
N ASN A 155 7.18 -8.86 11.65
CA ASN A 155 8.31 -8.00 12.01
C ASN A 155 9.03 -7.47 10.76
N PHE A 156 9.20 -8.31 9.74
CA PHE A 156 9.73 -7.89 8.44
C PHE A 156 8.84 -6.82 7.79
N LEU A 157 7.53 -7.02 7.72
CA LEU A 157 6.60 -6.07 7.10
C LEU A 157 6.60 -4.71 7.82
N LEU A 158 6.62 -4.70 9.16
CA LEU A 158 6.72 -3.46 9.92
C LEU A 158 8.02 -2.71 9.63
N SER A 159 9.15 -3.42 9.55
CA SER A 159 10.44 -2.81 9.20
C SER A 159 10.45 -2.28 7.76
N TYR A 160 10.04 -3.12 6.80
CA TYR A 160 10.07 -2.83 5.38
C TYR A 160 9.16 -1.64 5.03
N TYR A 161 7.90 -1.67 5.46
CA TYR A 161 6.93 -0.62 5.15
C TYR A 161 7.01 0.60 6.08
N GLY A 162 7.56 0.44 7.29
CA GLY A 162 7.84 1.57 8.19
C GLY A 162 9.06 2.40 7.80
N SER A 163 9.92 1.85 6.94
CA SER A 163 11.17 2.49 6.49
C SER A 163 11.08 3.03 5.06
N VAL A 164 9.88 3.11 4.47
CA VAL A 164 9.70 3.75 3.16
C VAL A 164 10.09 5.23 3.30
N ARG A 165 11.11 5.63 2.55
CA ARG A 165 11.60 7.01 2.49
C ARG A 165 11.37 7.56 1.08
N PRO A 166 11.05 8.86 0.94
CA PRO A 166 11.14 9.52 -0.35
C PRO A 166 12.56 9.33 -0.88
N TYR A 167 12.67 8.89 -2.13
CA TYR A 167 13.96 8.93 -2.80
C TYR A 167 14.28 10.40 -3.07
N HIS A 168 15.15 10.98 -2.26
CA HIS A 168 15.75 12.25 -2.59
C HIS A 168 16.80 11.97 -3.67
N ARG A 169 16.48 12.29 -4.92
CA ARG A 169 17.48 12.42 -5.97
C ARG A 169 18.41 13.52 -5.46
N ALA A 170 19.54 13.15 -4.86
CA ALA A 170 20.47 14.11 -4.28
C ALA A 170 20.70 15.21 -5.32
N TRP A 171 20.63 16.46 -4.86
CA TRP A 171 20.99 17.65 -5.60
C TRP A 171 22.47 17.54 -6.02
N ASN A 172 22.73 16.82 -7.12
CA ASN A 172 23.97 16.90 -7.88
C ASN A 172 23.84 18.01 -8.93
N ALA A 173 23.30 19.16 -8.52
CA ALA A 173 23.36 20.39 -9.29
C ALA A 173 24.42 21.28 -8.61
N GLY A 174 25.66 21.19 -9.09
CA GLY A 174 26.74 22.10 -8.69
C GLY A 174 27.97 21.44 -8.08
N LYS A 175 28.60 20.52 -8.82
CA LYS A 175 30.06 20.33 -8.80
C LYS A 175 30.53 19.93 -10.20
N GLN A 176 30.61 20.91 -11.09
CA GLN A 176 31.67 21.04 -12.10
C GLN A 176 32.18 22.46 -12.00
#